data_AF-A0A929BP20-F1
#
_entry.id   AF-A0A929BP20-F1
#
_cell.length_a   1.000
_cell.length_b   1.000
_cell.length_c   1.000
_cell.angle_alpha   90.00
_cell.angle_beta   90.00
_cell.angle_gamma   90.00
#
_symmetry.space_group_name_H-M   'P 1'
#
loop_
_entity.id
_entity.type
_entity.pdbx_description
1 polymer ?
#
loop_
_entity_poly.entity_id
_entity_poly.type
_entity_poly.pdbx_seq_one_letter_code
_entity_poly.pdbx_strand_id
1 'polypeptide(L)'
;MSPILPAWVQVYDDLLKLYPQAFYVEYGEEMKIVFQLAVQETLPQGRWAVLQLVTRELQDLPSGAIQAHRRYRRTPAMIQSTLSRFKFSPGSRSEIMAALALFIVFGAIPNAIGLLRTGLDLSPWLEGALFIALLVTFLFVLVIGFFNRLPRWFLPYLGVPVPILIADFIPPDFYPDILRELYRKSWFIGQIAYQAEIWGTLALMLILFLLITWLVPRLHKLHTRLRADWTLLPFFVYGMSITALGFTFDDYAFSEPFKIVAYLVLAVGGWYYLHSEKPVRRFTALFTGITLAMGVAAAGKALLHFWPDYPLTWHFPWTTETLGAVITWGWLVINLSVPILINLLPTPKTSSLAPGQLTAETKPTLRS
;
A
#
# COMPACT_ATOMS: atom_id res chain seq x y z
N MET A 1 54.53 -21.96 32.42
CA MET A 1 53.76 -21.63 31.20
C MET A 1 54.62 -20.75 30.31
N SER A 2 54.92 -21.17 29.08
CA SER A 2 55.79 -20.40 28.20
C SER A 2 55.09 -19.09 27.78
N PRO A 3 55.74 -17.91 27.87
CA PRO A 3 55.18 -16.60 27.50
C PRO A 3 54.85 -16.42 26.01
N ILE A 4 54.99 -17.48 25.20
CA ILE A 4 54.81 -17.48 23.75
C ILE A 4 53.33 -17.64 23.36
N LEU A 5 52.53 -18.34 24.18
CA LEU A 5 51.09 -18.52 23.94
C LEU A 5 50.30 -17.19 23.90
N PRO A 6 50.51 -16.23 24.82
CA PRO A 6 49.75 -14.98 24.80
C PRO A 6 50.05 -14.08 23.59
N ALA A 7 51.25 -14.16 23.01
CA ALA A 7 51.63 -13.30 21.88
C ALA A 7 50.85 -13.63 20.60
N TRP A 8 50.72 -14.91 20.24
CA TRP A 8 50.00 -15.31 19.02
C TRP A 8 48.50 -15.06 19.10
N VAL A 9 47.93 -15.22 20.30
CA VAL A 9 46.51 -14.92 20.55
C VAL A 9 46.22 -13.43 20.37
N GLN A 10 47.12 -12.55 20.81
CA GLN A 10 46.96 -11.09 20.62
C GLN A 10 47.03 -10.71 19.14
N VAL A 11 47.99 -11.24 18.39
CA VAL A 11 48.09 -10.99 16.94
C VAL A 11 46.84 -11.47 16.20
N TYR A 12 46.31 -12.64 16.55
CA TYR A 12 45.09 -13.16 15.95
C TYR A 12 43.86 -12.28 16.27
N ASP A 13 43.73 -11.82 17.52
CA ASP A 13 42.67 -10.93 17.97
C ASP A 13 42.69 -9.59 17.22
N ASP A 14 43.87 -9.02 17.01
CA ASP A 14 44.03 -7.79 16.22
C ASP A 14 43.65 -7.98 14.75
N LEU A 15 43.91 -9.15 14.18
CA LEU A 15 43.51 -9.47 12.80
C LEU A 15 42.02 -9.74 12.66
N LEU A 16 41.36 -10.29 13.68
CA LEU A 16 39.90 -10.45 13.69
C LEU A 16 39.18 -9.09 13.61
N LYS A 17 39.81 -7.99 14.06
CA LYS A 17 39.27 -6.62 13.90
C LYS A 17 39.18 -6.17 12.43
N LEU A 18 39.79 -6.89 11.48
CA LEU A 18 39.63 -6.65 10.04
C LEU A 18 38.29 -7.16 9.49
N TYR A 19 37.54 -7.97 10.26
CA TYR A 19 36.18 -8.36 9.88
C TYR A 19 35.18 -7.21 10.08
N PRO A 20 33.99 -7.25 9.44
CA PRO A 20 32.95 -6.27 9.70
C PRO A 20 32.62 -6.22 11.20
N GLN A 21 32.47 -5.02 11.78
CA GLN A 21 32.33 -4.86 13.23
C GLN A 21 31.19 -5.67 13.84
N ALA A 22 30.05 -5.79 13.14
CA ALA A 22 28.94 -6.64 13.56
C ALA A 22 29.32 -8.13 13.63
N PHE A 23 30.09 -8.62 12.66
CA PHE A 23 30.58 -10.00 12.64
C PHE A 23 31.58 -10.25 13.77
N TYR A 24 32.49 -9.30 14.00
CA TYR A 24 33.46 -9.39 15.11
C TYR A 24 32.77 -9.44 16.48
N VAL A 25 31.74 -8.62 16.70
CA VAL A 25 30.98 -8.63 17.96
C VAL A 25 30.25 -9.96 18.18
N GLU A 26 29.75 -10.59 17.11
CA GLU A 26 28.98 -11.83 17.21
C GLU A 26 29.86 -13.09 17.31
N TYR A 27 30.96 -13.16 16.53
CA TYR A 27 31.77 -14.38 16.36
C TYR A 27 33.23 -14.25 16.82
N GLY A 28 33.68 -13.04 17.19
CA GLY A 28 35.09 -12.78 17.49
C GLY A 28 35.61 -13.57 18.68
N GLU A 29 34.84 -13.65 19.78
CA GLU A 29 35.20 -14.46 20.93
C GLU A 29 35.27 -15.96 20.59
N GLU A 30 34.29 -16.48 19.87
CA GLU A 30 34.23 -17.89 19.50
C GLU A 30 35.43 -18.27 18.64
N MET A 31 35.76 -17.47 17.62
CA MET A 31 36.94 -17.70 16.77
C MET A 31 38.25 -17.64 17.56
N LYS A 32 38.35 -16.74 18.55
CA LYS A 32 39.52 -16.62 19.43
C LYS A 32 39.68 -17.85 20.33
N ILE A 33 38.59 -18.36 20.89
CA ILE A 33 38.58 -19.57 21.72
C ILE A 33 38.99 -20.79 20.90
N VAL A 34 38.41 -20.97 19.71
CA VAL A 34 38.75 -22.08 18.80
C VAL A 34 40.24 -22.04 18.42
N PHE A 35 40.77 -20.85 18.11
CA PHE A 35 42.19 -20.70 17.81
C PHE A 35 43.08 -21.02 19.02
N GLN A 36 42.72 -20.55 20.22
CA GLN A 36 43.45 -20.87 21.45
C GLN A 36 43.50 -22.38 21.73
N LEU A 37 42.37 -23.07 21.58
CA LEU A 37 42.29 -24.52 21.75
C LEU A 37 43.18 -25.25 20.73
N ALA A 38 43.10 -24.86 19.45
CA ALA A 38 43.94 -25.46 18.40
C ALA A 38 45.44 -25.28 18.68
N VAL A 39 45.86 -24.12 19.18
CA VAL A 39 47.25 -23.86 19.58
C VAL A 39 47.66 -24.73 20.77
N GLN A 40 46.79 -24.90 21.78
CA GLN A 40 47.07 -25.73 22.96
C GLN A 40 47.20 -27.21 22.59
N GLU A 41 46.33 -27.72 21.73
CA GLU A 41 46.36 -29.11 21.25
C GLU A 41 47.59 -29.41 20.39
N THR A 42 48.09 -28.42 19.66
CA THR A 42 49.26 -28.58 18.79
C THR A 42 50.58 -28.41 19.57
N LEU A 43 50.55 -27.81 20.75
CA LEU A 43 51.73 -27.53 21.57
C LEU A 43 52.58 -28.78 21.91
N PRO A 44 52.01 -29.94 22.29
CA PRO A 44 52.78 -31.16 22.58
C PRO A 44 53.55 -31.70 21.37
N GLN A 45 53.12 -31.35 20.15
CA GLN A 45 53.75 -31.78 18.89
C GLN A 45 54.99 -30.93 18.54
N GLY A 46 55.26 -29.86 19.31
CA GLY A 46 56.44 -29.02 19.17
C GLY A 46 56.17 -27.65 18.54
N ARG A 47 57.14 -26.74 18.69
CA ARG A 47 57.01 -25.33 18.27
C ARG A 47 56.80 -25.16 16.77
N TRP A 48 57.37 -26.05 15.96
CA TRP A 48 57.23 -26.01 14.50
C TRP A 48 55.79 -26.31 14.05
N ALA A 49 55.12 -27.26 14.70
CA ALA A 49 53.72 -27.57 14.42
C ALA A 49 52.81 -26.37 14.74
N VAL A 50 53.06 -25.69 15.87
CA VAL A 50 52.34 -24.46 16.23
C VAL A 50 52.59 -23.35 15.19
N LEU A 51 53.84 -23.16 14.75
CA LEU A 51 54.16 -22.16 13.72
C LEU A 51 53.43 -22.45 12.40
N GLN A 52 53.35 -23.72 11.99
CA GLN A 52 52.62 -24.15 10.79
C GLN A 52 51.11 -23.91 10.92
N LEU A 53 50.51 -24.20 12.08
CA LEU A 53 49.10 -23.90 12.33
C LEU A 53 48.84 -22.38 12.23
N VAL A 54 49.63 -21.58 12.93
CA VAL A 54 49.48 -20.13 12.96
C VAL A 54 49.63 -19.53 11.56
N THR A 55 50.65 -19.95 10.80
CA THR A 55 50.87 -19.44 9.44
C THR A 55 49.73 -19.82 8.50
N ARG A 56 49.13 -21.01 8.63
CA ARG A 56 47.95 -21.41 7.86
C ARG A 56 46.74 -20.54 8.17
N GLU A 57 46.39 -20.37 9.45
CA GLU A 57 45.26 -19.52 9.86
C GLU A 57 45.44 -18.06 9.42
N LEU A 58 46.67 -17.53 9.52
CA LEU A 58 47.01 -16.18 9.05
C LEU A 58 46.89 -16.02 7.54
N GLN A 59 47.18 -17.07 6.75
CA GLN A 59 47.03 -17.05 5.30
C GLN A 59 45.55 -17.06 4.87
N ASP A 60 44.69 -17.78 5.58
CA ASP A 60 43.28 -17.91 5.24
C ASP A 60 42.45 -16.71 5.70
N LEU A 61 42.86 -16.07 6.80
CA LEU A 61 42.24 -14.89 7.43
C LEU A 61 41.82 -13.76 6.45
N PRO A 62 42.71 -13.22 5.59
CA PRO A 62 42.35 -12.13 4.69
C PRO A 62 41.28 -12.55 3.67
N SER A 63 41.33 -13.79 3.20
CA SER A 63 40.31 -14.31 2.27
C SER A 63 38.95 -14.42 2.95
N GLY A 64 38.91 -14.89 4.21
CA GLY A 64 37.72 -14.96 5.04
C GLY A 64 37.13 -13.58 5.33
N ALA A 65 37.96 -12.59 5.67
CA ALA A 65 37.54 -11.22 5.93
C ALA A 65 36.92 -10.55 4.69
N ILE A 66 37.51 -10.76 3.51
CA ILE A 66 36.97 -10.27 2.23
C ILE A 66 35.63 -10.93 1.92
N GLN A 67 35.51 -12.24 2.13
CA GLN A 67 34.25 -12.96 1.93
C GLN A 67 33.17 -12.49 2.91
N ALA A 68 33.52 -12.28 4.18
CA ALA A 68 32.62 -11.75 5.20
C ALA A 68 32.14 -10.34 4.83
N HIS A 69 33.02 -9.46 4.34
CA HIS A 69 32.63 -8.14 3.85
C HIS A 69 31.71 -8.21 2.63
N ARG A 70 32.01 -9.10 1.67
CA ARG A 70 31.16 -9.32 0.49
C ARG A 70 29.79 -9.86 0.89
N ARG A 71 29.74 -10.79 1.84
CA ARG A 71 28.50 -11.35 2.38
C ARG A 71 27.72 -10.28 3.12
N TYR A 72 28.34 -9.54 4.03
CA TYR A 72 27.72 -8.46 4.78
C TYR A 72 27.17 -7.35 3.90
N ARG A 73 27.86 -6.99 2.80
CA ARG A 73 27.32 -6.06 1.78
C ARG A 73 26.13 -6.64 1.01
N ARG A 74 26.07 -7.96 0.82
CA ARG A 74 24.94 -8.66 0.18
C ARG A 74 23.79 -8.94 1.14
N THR A 75 24.03 -9.01 2.45
CA THR A 75 23.00 -9.28 3.47
C THR A 75 21.86 -8.25 3.46
N PRO A 76 22.05 -6.92 3.34
CA PRO A 76 20.93 -6.00 3.23
C PRO A 76 20.10 -6.25 1.96
N ALA A 77 20.74 -6.62 0.84
CA ALA A 77 20.04 -7.03 -0.38
C ALA A 77 19.31 -8.39 -0.20
N MET A 78 19.88 -9.32 0.58
CA MET A 78 19.28 -10.61 0.90
C MET A 78 18.09 -10.45 1.86
N ILE A 79 18.18 -9.62 2.90
CA ILE A 79 17.08 -9.28 3.81
C ILE A 79 15.98 -8.54 3.03
N GLN A 80 16.33 -7.66 2.09
CA GLN A 80 15.38 -7.11 1.12
C GLN A 80 14.73 -8.20 0.27
N SER A 81 15.46 -9.24 -0.13
CA SER A 81 14.91 -10.37 -0.87
C SER A 81 14.01 -11.27 -0.02
N THR A 82 14.27 -11.41 1.29
CA THR A 82 13.40 -12.12 2.23
C THR A 82 12.15 -11.30 2.58
N LEU A 83 12.26 -9.97 2.64
CA LEU A 83 11.10 -9.07 2.66
C LEU A 83 10.37 -9.06 1.30
N SER A 84 11.08 -9.36 0.20
CA SER A 84 10.49 -9.72 -1.11
C SER A 84 9.86 -11.12 -1.13
N ARG A 85 9.76 -11.86 -0.02
CA ARG A 85 8.85 -13.02 0.05
C ARG A 85 7.38 -12.61 -0.08
N PHE A 86 7.06 -11.34 0.06
CA PHE A 86 5.84 -10.75 -0.51
C PHE A 86 6.04 -10.39 -2.00
N LYS A 87 6.72 -11.25 -2.78
CA LYS A 87 6.60 -11.30 -4.23
C LYS A 87 5.19 -11.78 -4.48
N PHE A 88 4.26 -10.84 -4.44
CA PHE A 88 2.93 -11.11 -4.90
C PHE A 88 3.07 -11.50 -6.36
N SER A 89 2.72 -12.73 -6.68
CA SER A 89 2.56 -13.16 -8.05
C SER A 89 1.64 -12.16 -8.76
N PRO A 90 1.84 -11.93 -10.07
CA PRO A 90 0.83 -11.29 -10.90
C PRO A 90 -0.54 -11.85 -10.52
N GLY A 91 -1.53 -10.97 -10.34
CA GLY A 91 -2.85 -11.39 -9.88
C GLY A 91 -3.37 -12.51 -10.78
N SER A 92 -3.97 -13.54 -10.19
CA SER A 92 -4.55 -14.61 -11.01
C SER A 92 -5.65 -14.02 -11.93
N ARG A 93 -5.95 -14.69 -13.05
CA ARG A 93 -6.98 -14.20 -13.98
C ARG A 93 -8.31 -13.92 -13.29
N SER A 94 -8.70 -14.74 -12.30
CA SER A 94 -9.92 -14.54 -11.53
C SER A 94 -9.84 -13.32 -10.61
N GLU A 95 -8.68 -13.04 -9.99
CA GLU A 95 -8.49 -11.81 -9.19
C GLU A 95 -8.59 -10.56 -10.06
N ILE A 96 -8.04 -10.61 -11.27
CA ILE A 96 -8.14 -9.51 -12.23
C ILE A 96 -9.60 -9.30 -12.62
N MET A 97 -10.30 -10.35 -13.03
CA MET A 97 -11.72 -10.24 -13.39
C MET A 97 -12.57 -9.74 -12.21
N ALA A 98 -12.33 -10.23 -10.99
CA ALA A 98 -13.02 -9.79 -9.79
C ALA A 98 -12.78 -8.30 -9.51
N ALA A 99 -11.55 -7.81 -9.65
CA ALA A 99 -11.26 -6.38 -9.46
C ALA A 99 -11.90 -5.50 -10.56
N LEU A 100 -11.88 -5.97 -11.81
CA LEU A 100 -12.47 -5.25 -12.95
C LEU A 100 -13.99 -5.24 -12.93
N ALA A 101 -14.61 -6.29 -12.37
CA ALA A 101 -16.05 -6.35 -12.19
C ALA A 101 -16.56 -5.14 -11.38
N LEU A 102 -15.75 -4.56 -10.50
CA LEU A 102 -16.11 -3.34 -9.80
C LEU A 102 -16.46 -2.20 -10.77
N PHE A 103 -15.54 -1.88 -11.68
CA PHE A 103 -15.69 -0.76 -12.61
C PHE A 103 -16.67 -1.07 -13.74
N ILE A 104 -16.71 -2.32 -14.19
CA ILE A 104 -17.56 -2.74 -15.31
C ILE A 104 -18.99 -2.99 -14.82
N VAL A 105 -19.16 -3.91 -13.87
CA VAL A 105 -20.48 -4.38 -13.42
C VAL A 105 -21.17 -3.39 -12.51
N PHE A 106 -20.44 -2.68 -11.65
CA PHE A 106 -21.04 -1.70 -10.73
C PHE A 106 -20.88 -0.25 -11.20
N GLY A 107 -20.02 0.02 -12.18
CA GLY A 107 -19.87 1.33 -12.81
C GLY A 107 -20.54 1.40 -14.19
N ALA A 108 -19.93 0.80 -15.20
CA ALA A 108 -20.33 0.96 -16.59
C ALA A 108 -21.72 0.36 -16.92
N ILE A 109 -22.03 -0.84 -16.45
CA ILE A 109 -23.28 -1.54 -16.78
C ILE A 109 -24.53 -0.79 -16.29
N PRO A 110 -24.62 -0.31 -15.03
CA PRO A 110 -25.78 0.46 -14.57
C PRO A 110 -26.02 1.70 -15.42
N ASN A 111 -24.95 2.38 -15.83
CA ASN A 111 -25.03 3.56 -16.67
C ASN A 111 -25.43 3.21 -18.11
N ALA A 112 -24.98 2.07 -18.65
CA ALA A 112 -25.45 1.58 -19.94
C ALA A 112 -26.93 1.21 -19.91
N ILE A 113 -27.42 0.63 -18.81
CA ILE A 113 -28.86 0.37 -18.61
C ILE A 113 -29.64 1.69 -18.54
N GLY A 114 -29.13 2.69 -17.83
CA GLY A 114 -29.71 4.05 -17.80
C GLY A 114 -29.77 4.70 -19.19
N LEU A 115 -28.72 4.53 -20.00
CA LEU A 115 -28.71 5.00 -21.38
C LEU A 115 -29.78 4.28 -22.22
N LEU A 116 -29.88 2.95 -22.10
CA LEU A 116 -30.90 2.16 -22.80
C LEU A 116 -32.32 2.51 -22.36
N ARG A 117 -32.52 2.89 -21.09
CA ARG A 117 -33.83 3.30 -20.55
C ARG A 117 -34.40 4.47 -21.35
N THR A 118 -33.59 5.45 -21.72
CA THR A 118 -34.06 6.61 -22.50
C THR A 118 -34.58 6.23 -23.89
N GLY A 119 -34.18 5.07 -24.43
CA GLY A 119 -34.65 4.57 -25.73
C GLY A 119 -35.66 3.41 -25.68
N LEU A 120 -35.70 2.63 -24.59
CA LEU A 120 -36.48 1.38 -24.50
C LEU A 120 -37.67 1.42 -23.53
N ASP A 121 -37.90 2.54 -22.84
CA ASP A 121 -39.03 2.74 -21.91
C ASP A 121 -39.14 1.60 -20.86
N LEU A 122 -37.99 1.28 -20.24
CA LEU A 122 -37.90 0.20 -19.27
C LEU A 122 -38.81 0.47 -18.06
N SER A 123 -39.52 -0.57 -17.61
CA SER A 123 -40.43 -0.44 -16.48
C SER A 123 -39.66 -0.17 -15.17
N PRO A 124 -40.13 0.76 -14.30
CA PRO A 124 -39.45 1.10 -13.05
C PRO A 124 -39.20 -0.08 -12.10
N TRP A 125 -40.05 -1.10 -12.10
CA TRP A 125 -39.85 -2.29 -11.26
C TRP A 125 -38.61 -3.09 -11.70
N LEU A 126 -38.34 -3.14 -13.00
CA LEU A 126 -37.20 -3.87 -13.54
C LEU A 126 -35.89 -3.15 -13.17
N GLU A 127 -35.89 -1.81 -13.20
CA GLU A 127 -34.78 -0.99 -12.72
C GLU A 127 -34.50 -1.24 -11.23
N GLY A 128 -35.54 -1.19 -10.39
CA GLY A 128 -35.43 -1.52 -8.98
C GLY A 128 -34.89 -2.94 -8.75
N ALA A 129 -35.39 -3.93 -9.50
CA ALA A 129 -34.93 -5.31 -9.41
C ALA A 129 -33.46 -5.46 -9.81
N LEU A 130 -33.02 -4.81 -10.90
CA LEU A 130 -31.64 -4.82 -11.35
C LEU A 130 -30.71 -4.14 -10.35
N PHE A 131 -31.11 -3.00 -9.80
CA PHE A 131 -30.37 -2.31 -8.75
C PHE A 131 -30.20 -3.17 -7.50
N ILE A 132 -31.29 -3.80 -7.02
CA ILE A 132 -31.25 -4.72 -5.87
C ILE A 132 -30.34 -5.92 -6.17
N ALA A 133 -30.45 -6.51 -7.37
CA ALA A 133 -29.61 -7.64 -7.76
C ALA A 133 -28.13 -7.28 -7.79
N LEU A 134 -27.78 -6.10 -8.31
CA LEU A 134 -26.42 -5.57 -8.26
C LEU A 134 -25.98 -5.35 -6.81
N LEU A 135 -26.78 -4.68 -5.99
CA LEU A 135 -26.43 -4.44 -4.59
C LEU A 135 -26.19 -5.74 -3.81
N VAL A 136 -27.05 -6.74 -3.96
CA VAL A 136 -26.88 -8.07 -3.35
C VAL A 136 -25.59 -8.72 -3.84
N THR A 137 -25.29 -8.64 -5.14
CA THR A 137 -24.05 -9.18 -5.72
C THR A 137 -22.82 -8.46 -5.15
N PHE A 138 -22.87 -7.14 -5.02
CA PHE A 138 -21.81 -6.33 -4.42
C PHE A 138 -21.54 -6.75 -2.96
N LEU A 139 -22.59 -6.85 -2.16
CA LEU A 139 -22.50 -7.28 -0.76
C LEU A 139 -21.96 -8.71 -0.64
N PHE A 140 -22.39 -9.62 -1.51
CA PHE A 140 -21.89 -11.00 -1.54
C PHE A 140 -20.39 -11.06 -1.84
N VAL A 141 -19.92 -10.31 -2.84
CA VAL A 141 -18.49 -10.19 -3.17
C VAL A 141 -17.70 -9.59 -2.00
N LEU A 142 -18.28 -8.63 -1.29
CA LEU A 142 -17.65 -8.07 -0.10
C LEU A 142 -17.48 -9.11 1.02
N VAL A 143 -18.53 -9.89 1.29
CA VAL A 143 -18.49 -10.95 2.31
C VAL A 143 -17.42 -12.00 1.96
N ILE A 144 -17.35 -12.43 0.69
CA ILE A 144 -16.33 -13.37 0.21
C ILE A 144 -14.92 -12.80 0.41
N GLY A 145 -14.68 -11.55 0.04
CA GLY A 145 -13.37 -10.92 0.18
C GLY A 145 -12.93 -10.77 1.63
N PHE A 146 -13.87 -10.49 2.53
CA PHE A 146 -13.63 -10.43 3.97
C PHE A 146 -13.16 -11.77 4.52
N PHE A 147 -13.88 -12.86 4.21
CA PHE A 147 -13.50 -14.20 4.68
C PHE A 147 -12.22 -14.75 4.03
N ASN A 148 -11.86 -14.25 2.84
CA ASN A 148 -10.62 -14.63 2.12
C ASN A 148 -9.38 -13.80 2.49
N ARG A 149 -9.33 -13.25 3.72
CA ARG A 149 -8.16 -12.51 4.26
C ARG A 149 -7.80 -11.24 3.48
N LEU A 150 -8.81 -10.55 2.92
CA LEU A 150 -8.65 -9.28 2.23
C LEU A 150 -7.70 -9.43 1.03
N PRO A 151 -8.11 -10.16 -0.02
CA PRO A 151 -7.32 -10.27 -1.24
C PRO A 151 -7.24 -8.90 -1.93
N ARG A 152 -6.30 -8.73 -2.86
CA ARG A 152 -6.05 -7.43 -3.51
C ARG A 152 -7.27 -6.90 -4.26
N TRP A 153 -8.00 -7.78 -4.93
CA TRP A 153 -9.19 -7.42 -5.70
C TRP A 153 -10.33 -6.88 -4.82
N PHE A 154 -10.33 -7.18 -3.51
CA PHE A 154 -11.36 -6.74 -2.57
C PHE A 154 -11.17 -5.29 -2.12
N LEU A 155 -9.94 -4.76 -2.18
CA LEU A 155 -9.64 -3.40 -1.73
C LEU A 155 -10.44 -2.30 -2.43
N PRO A 156 -10.58 -2.26 -3.77
CA PRO A 156 -11.35 -1.20 -4.41
C PRO A 156 -12.85 -1.32 -4.07
N TYR A 157 -13.38 -2.51 -3.77
CA TYR A 157 -14.77 -2.67 -3.33
C TYR A 157 -15.01 -2.00 -1.97
N LEU A 158 -14.06 -2.11 -1.04
CA LEU A 158 -14.14 -1.38 0.23
C LEU A 158 -14.09 0.13 0.04
N GLY A 159 -13.43 0.60 -1.03
CA GLY A 159 -13.36 2.02 -1.34
C GLY A 159 -14.71 2.64 -1.69
N VAL A 160 -15.57 1.93 -2.44
CA VAL A 160 -16.87 2.44 -2.91
C VAL A 160 -17.81 2.95 -1.79
N PRO A 161 -18.09 2.18 -0.71
CA PRO A 161 -19.02 2.63 0.31
C PRO A 161 -18.46 3.75 1.20
N VAL A 162 -17.15 3.95 1.26
CA VAL A 162 -16.54 4.89 2.23
C VAL A 162 -17.00 6.34 1.98
N PRO A 163 -16.94 6.90 0.75
CA PRO A 163 -17.47 8.25 0.50
C PRO A 163 -18.97 8.38 0.76
N ILE A 164 -19.75 7.31 0.53
CA ILE A 164 -21.21 7.31 0.79
C ILE A 164 -21.45 7.45 2.29
N LEU A 165 -20.80 6.60 3.09
CA LEU A 165 -20.91 6.66 4.54
C LEU A 165 -20.45 8.02 5.07
N ILE A 166 -19.33 8.55 4.57
CA ILE A 166 -18.84 9.88 4.97
C ILE A 166 -19.87 10.96 4.63
N ALA A 167 -20.44 10.95 3.43
CA ALA A 167 -21.46 11.92 3.02
C ALA A 167 -22.72 11.84 3.91
N ASP A 168 -23.17 10.63 4.26
CA ASP A 168 -24.33 10.42 5.15
C ASP A 168 -24.06 10.85 6.60
N PHE A 169 -22.80 10.76 7.06
CA PHE A 169 -22.42 11.18 8.42
C PHE A 169 -22.30 12.70 8.57
N ILE A 170 -22.33 13.47 7.49
CA ILE A 170 -22.26 14.92 7.50
C ILE A 170 -23.71 15.42 7.42
N PRO A 171 -24.28 15.95 8.53
CA PRO A 171 -25.65 16.45 8.50
C PRO A 171 -25.80 17.51 7.41
N PRO A 172 -26.91 17.56 6.67
CA PRO A 172 -27.18 18.61 5.69
C PRO A 172 -27.11 20.01 6.32
N ASP A 173 -27.45 20.13 7.61
CA ASP A 173 -27.38 21.38 8.37
C ASP A 173 -25.98 21.69 8.90
N PHE A 174 -25.03 20.76 8.76
CA PHE A 174 -23.66 20.91 9.22
C PHE A 174 -22.82 21.77 8.28
N TYR A 175 -23.33 22.20 7.11
CA TYR A 175 -22.66 23.22 6.31
C TYR A 175 -22.44 24.45 7.19
N PRO A 176 -21.23 24.65 7.72
CA PRO A 176 -21.02 25.70 8.69
C PRO A 176 -21.26 27.02 7.96
N ASP A 177 -21.79 28.03 8.66
CA ASP A 177 -21.98 29.37 8.09
C ASP A 177 -20.70 29.89 7.41
N ILE A 178 -19.53 29.39 7.85
CA ILE A 178 -18.23 29.59 7.24
C ILE A 178 -18.18 29.12 5.77
N LEU A 179 -18.63 27.91 5.41
CA LEU A 179 -18.62 27.44 4.02
C LEU A 179 -19.53 28.29 3.15
N ARG A 180 -20.73 28.62 3.63
CA ARG A 180 -21.66 29.51 2.93
C ARG A 180 -21.04 30.90 2.72
N GLU A 181 -20.35 31.42 3.73
CA GLU A 181 -19.62 32.70 3.65
C GLU A 181 -18.45 32.63 2.67
N LEU A 182 -17.70 31.52 2.64
CA LEU A 182 -16.62 31.30 1.68
C LEU A 182 -17.15 31.26 0.25
N TYR A 183 -18.25 30.56 -0.02
CA TYR A 183 -18.91 30.57 -1.34
C TYR A 183 -19.37 31.97 -1.73
N ARG A 184 -19.92 32.73 -0.78
CA ARG A 184 -20.35 34.12 -1.01
C ARG A 184 -19.18 35.04 -1.39
N LYS A 185 -18.01 34.84 -0.77
CA LYS A 185 -16.80 35.64 -1.05
C LYS A 185 -16.07 35.19 -2.32
N SER A 186 -15.97 33.89 -2.54
CA SER A 186 -15.29 33.30 -3.68
C SER A 186 -15.79 31.87 -3.90
N TRP A 187 -16.54 31.67 -4.99
CA TRP A 187 -17.01 30.33 -5.38
C TRP A 187 -15.86 29.31 -5.43
N PHE A 188 -14.68 29.70 -5.94
CA PHE A 188 -13.53 28.80 -6.04
C PHE A 188 -13.03 28.31 -4.68
N ILE A 189 -12.92 29.22 -3.70
CA ILE A 189 -12.49 28.85 -2.34
C ILE A 189 -13.58 28.02 -1.65
N GLY A 190 -14.85 28.41 -1.83
CA GLY A 190 -16.00 27.64 -1.36
C GLY A 190 -15.99 26.20 -1.89
N GLN A 191 -15.76 26.03 -3.20
CA GLN A 191 -15.70 24.72 -3.85
C GLN A 191 -14.54 23.87 -3.34
N ILE A 192 -13.35 24.45 -3.15
CA ILE A 192 -12.22 23.72 -2.55
C ILE A 192 -12.58 23.25 -1.14
N ALA A 193 -13.16 24.13 -0.32
CA ALA A 193 -13.49 23.83 1.07
C ALA A 193 -14.63 22.80 1.18
N TYR A 194 -15.63 22.88 0.32
CA TYR A 194 -16.70 21.90 0.19
C TYR A 194 -16.17 20.53 -0.22
N GLN A 195 -15.31 20.46 -1.24
CA GLN A 195 -14.69 19.19 -1.63
C GLN A 195 -13.73 18.68 -0.54
N ALA A 196 -13.08 19.57 0.23
CA ALA A 196 -12.26 19.20 1.37
C ALA A 196 -13.06 18.54 2.50
N GLU A 197 -14.32 18.94 2.68
CA GLU A 197 -15.19 18.34 3.69
C GLU A 197 -15.40 16.85 3.43
N ILE A 198 -15.66 16.43 2.20
CA ILE A 198 -15.81 15.01 1.86
C ILE A 198 -14.43 14.33 1.71
N TRP A 199 -13.60 14.84 0.80
CA TRP A 199 -12.36 14.17 0.41
C TRP A 199 -11.18 14.46 1.32
N GLY A 200 -11.17 15.61 1.99
CA GLY A 200 -10.18 15.93 3.03
C GLY A 200 -10.44 15.14 4.31
N THR A 201 -11.71 14.96 4.70
CA THR A 201 -12.09 14.05 5.81
C THR A 201 -11.62 12.62 5.51
N LEU A 202 -11.79 12.16 4.28
CA LEU A 202 -11.25 10.88 3.84
C LEU A 202 -9.71 10.81 3.97
N ALA A 203 -8.99 11.83 3.51
CA ALA A 203 -7.54 11.88 3.62
C ALA A 203 -7.09 11.83 5.08
N LEU A 204 -7.79 12.55 5.95
CA LEU A 204 -7.59 12.52 7.39
C LEU A 204 -7.86 11.13 7.97
N MET A 205 -8.96 10.47 7.59
CA MET A 205 -9.28 9.11 8.02
C MET A 205 -8.21 8.10 7.57
N LEU A 206 -7.66 8.24 6.36
CA LEU A 206 -6.55 7.41 5.88
C LEU A 206 -5.28 7.61 6.72
N ILE A 207 -4.95 8.86 7.05
CA ILE A 207 -3.81 9.18 7.92
C ILE A 207 -4.03 8.60 9.31
N LEU A 208 -5.21 8.80 9.90
CA LEU A 208 -5.57 8.25 11.21
C LEU A 208 -5.53 6.72 11.20
N PHE A 209 -6.05 6.09 10.16
CA PHE A 209 -5.98 4.64 9.97
C PHE A 209 -4.52 4.17 9.95
N LEU A 210 -3.66 4.81 9.17
CA LEU A 210 -2.22 4.51 9.13
C LEU A 210 -1.59 4.65 10.52
N LEU A 211 -1.85 5.75 11.23
CA LEU A 211 -1.36 5.97 12.58
C LEU A 211 -1.86 4.92 13.57
N ILE A 212 -3.14 4.54 13.52
CA ILE A 212 -3.72 3.50 14.38
C ILE A 212 -3.08 2.14 14.10
N THR A 213 -2.90 1.78 12.82
CA THR A 213 -2.23 0.50 12.47
C THR A 213 -0.78 0.45 12.95
N TRP A 214 -0.14 1.62 13.02
CA TRP A 214 1.22 1.77 13.54
C TRP A 214 1.28 1.76 15.09
N LEU A 215 0.32 2.39 15.77
CA LEU A 215 0.31 2.53 17.24
C LEU A 215 -0.22 1.28 17.96
N VAL A 216 -1.15 0.54 17.34
CA VAL A 216 -1.84 -0.58 18.00
C VAL A 216 -1.11 -1.91 17.72
N PRO A 217 -0.55 -2.60 18.73
CA PRO A 217 0.25 -3.81 18.52
C PRO A 217 -0.46 -4.93 17.77
N ARG A 218 -1.78 -5.09 17.97
CA ARG A 218 -2.60 -6.10 17.28
C ARG A 218 -2.66 -5.86 15.76
N LEU A 219 -2.50 -4.61 15.32
CA LEU A 219 -2.56 -4.21 13.91
C LEU A 219 -1.18 -4.11 13.24
N HIS A 220 -0.08 -4.34 13.98
CA HIS A 220 1.26 -4.28 13.42
C HIS A 220 1.45 -5.21 12.22
N LYS A 221 0.81 -6.39 12.20
CA LYS A 221 0.85 -7.31 11.04
C LYS A 221 0.21 -6.70 9.78
N LEU A 222 -0.86 -5.93 9.95
CA LEU A 222 -1.49 -5.20 8.86
C LEU A 222 -0.60 -4.04 8.41
N HIS A 223 -0.07 -3.26 9.36
CA HIS A 223 0.85 -2.18 9.06
C HIS A 223 2.10 -2.65 8.30
N THR A 224 2.71 -3.77 8.71
CA THR A 224 3.86 -4.34 7.99
C THR A 224 3.49 -4.82 6.59
N ARG A 225 2.30 -5.39 6.40
CA ARG A 225 1.76 -5.74 5.07
C ARG A 225 1.53 -4.50 4.20
N LEU A 226 0.92 -3.45 4.75
CA LEU A 226 0.69 -2.18 4.07
C LEU A 226 2.01 -1.49 3.71
N ARG A 227 3.02 -1.55 4.58
CA ARG A 227 4.34 -1.00 4.29
C ARG A 227 5.08 -1.82 3.22
N ALA A 228 4.96 -3.15 3.26
CA ALA A 228 5.55 -4.03 2.26
C ALA A 228 4.95 -3.80 0.85
N ASP A 229 3.67 -3.45 0.78
CA ASP A 229 3.00 -3.05 -0.46
C ASP A 229 2.12 -1.82 -0.23
N TRP A 230 2.78 -0.66 -0.22
CA TRP A 230 2.09 0.63 0.00
C TRP A 230 1.06 0.94 -1.08
N THR A 231 1.09 0.24 -2.22
CA THR A 231 0.16 0.44 -3.34
C THR A 231 -1.22 -0.18 -3.11
N LEU A 232 -1.42 -0.92 -2.01
CA LEU A 232 -2.72 -1.47 -1.62
C LEU A 232 -3.71 -0.35 -1.23
N LEU A 233 -3.26 0.65 -0.47
CA LEU A 233 -4.13 1.76 -0.06
C LEU A 233 -4.51 2.69 -1.22
N PRO A 234 -3.60 3.08 -2.14
CA PRO A 234 -3.98 3.75 -3.37
C PRO A 234 -5.02 2.97 -4.16
N PHE A 235 -4.97 1.63 -4.18
CA PHE A 235 -5.97 0.83 -4.89
C PHE A 235 -7.33 0.80 -4.18
N PHE A 236 -7.34 0.86 -2.83
CA PHE A 236 -8.56 1.11 -2.06
C PHE A 236 -9.16 2.49 -2.39
N VAL A 237 -8.34 3.55 -2.38
CA VAL A 237 -8.76 4.90 -2.77
C VAL A 237 -9.22 4.95 -4.22
N TYR A 238 -8.59 4.19 -5.09
CA TYR A 238 -8.98 4.08 -6.50
C TYR A 238 -10.41 3.59 -6.66
N GLY A 239 -10.89 2.69 -5.80
CA GLY A 239 -12.30 2.28 -5.77
C GLY A 239 -13.28 3.41 -5.48
N MET A 240 -12.88 4.38 -4.64
CA MET A 240 -13.70 5.56 -4.30
C MET A 240 -13.99 6.45 -5.50
N SER A 241 -13.15 6.40 -6.53
CA SER A 241 -13.36 7.17 -7.76
C SER A 241 -14.66 6.80 -8.46
N ILE A 242 -15.22 5.61 -8.21
CA ILE A 242 -16.53 5.22 -8.75
C ILE A 242 -17.63 6.10 -8.19
N THR A 243 -17.66 6.22 -6.86
CA THR A 243 -18.60 7.09 -6.13
C THR A 243 -18.35 8.55 -6.45
N ALA A 244 -17.08 8.96 -6.53
CA ALA A 244 -16.70 10.32 -6.90
C ALA A 244 -17.25 10.72 -8.29
N LEU A 245 -17.13 9.83 -9.28
CA LEU A 245 -17.70 10.05 -10.62
C LEU A 245 -19.23 10.07 -10.60
N GLY A 246 -19.85 9.25 -9.75
CA GLY A 246 -21.30 9.29 -9.51
C GLY A 246 -21.75 10.67 -9.04
N PHE A 247 -21.14 11.18 -7.97
CA PHE A 247 -21.40 12.51 -7.42
C PHE A 247 -20.99 13.65 -8.36
N THR A 248 -20.01 13.43 -9.24
CA THR A 248 -19.61 14.48 -10.19
C THR A 248 -20.71 14.79 -11.21
N PHE A 249 -21.63 13.87 -11.46
CA PHE A 249 -22.62 13.95 -12.52
C PHE A 249 -24.05 13.68 -12.02
N ASP A 250 -24.34 13.95 -10.75
CA ASP A 250 -25.69 13.79 -10.19
C ASP A 250 -26.70 14.74 -10.84
N ASP A 251 -26.28 15.96 -11.18
CA ASP A 251 -27.14 17.02 -11.74
C ASP A 251 -27.13 17.11 -13.29
N TYR A 252 -26.63 16.08 -13.97
CA TYR A 252 -26.41 16.13 -15.43
C TYR A 252 -27.22 15.10 -16.20
N ALA A 253 -28.16 15.60 -17.00
CA ALA A 253 -28.87 14.82 -18.00
C ALA A 253 -27.90 14.31 -19.08
N PHE A 254 -28.17 13.10 -19.59
CA PHE A 254 -27.37 12.45 -20.65
C PHE A 254 -25.89 12.27 -20.29
N SER A 255 -25.58 12.17 -19.00
CA SER A 255 -24.21 11.98 -18.50
C SER A 255 -23.70 10.55 -18.64
N GLU A 256 -24.56 9.59 -18.95
CA GLU A 256 -24.29 8.16 -19.00
C GLU A 256 -23.12 7.80 -19.95
N PRO A 257 -23.00 8.34 -21.19
CA PRO A 257 -21.89 8.01 -22.07
C PRO A 257 -20.53 8.39 -21.47
N PHE A 258 -20.44 9.56 -20.83
CA PHE A 258 -19.21 10.03 -20.19
C PHE A 258 -18.88 9.20 -18.96
N LYS A 259 -19.88 8.85 -18.14
CA LYS A 259 -19.72 7.92 -17.00
C LYS A 259 -19.20 6.56 -17.47
N ILE A 260 -19.79 5.96 -18.49
CA ILE A 260 -19.36 4.66 -19.06
C ILE A 260 -17.91 4.73 -19.50
N VAL A 261 -17.53 5.74 -20.29
CA VAL A 261 -16.14 5.90 -20.76
C VAL A 261 -15.19 6.09 -19.58
N ALA A 262 -15.54 6.93 -18.61
CA ALA A 262 -14.72 7.14 -17.41
C ALA A 262 -14.53 5.84 -16.61
N TYR A 263 -15.58 5.03 -16.42
CA TYR A 263 -15.47 3.73 -15.73
C TYR A 263 -14.64 2.71 -16.51
N LEU A 264 -14.74 2.68 -17.84
CA LEU A 264 -13.88 1.82 -18.66
C LEU A 264 -12.41 2.24 -18.58
N VAL A 265 -12.13 3.54 -18.55
CA VAL A 265 -10.78 4.08 -18.32
C VAL A 265 -10.27 3.65 -16.94
N LEU A 266 -11.11 3.70 -15.90
CA LEU A 266 -10.75 3.21 -14.57
C LEU A 266 -10.50 1.69 -14.56
N ALA A 267 -11.31 0.91 -15.27
CA ALA A 267 -11.10 -0.52 -15.43
C ALA A 267 -9.71 -0.81 -16.04
N VAL A 268 -9.34 -0.08 -17.10
CA VAL A 268 -8.01 -0.23 -17.73
C VAL A 268 -6.88 0.13 -16.76
N GLY A 269 -7.02 1.21 -15.97
CA GLY A 269 -6.03 1.57 -14.94
C GLY A 269 -5.88 0.49 -13.86
N GLY A 270 -7.00 -0.05 -13.37
CA GLY A 270 -7.02 -1.19 -12.43
C GLY A 270 -6.42 -2.46 -13.02
N TRP A 271 -6.64 -2.74 -14.31
CA TRP A 271 -6.04 -3.87 -15.02
C TRP A 271 -4.52 -3.77 -15.08
N TYR A 272 -3.98 -2.60 -15.47
CA TYR A 272 -2.54 -2.35 -15.51
C TYR A 272 -1.89 -2.41 -14.11
N TYR A 273 -2.60 -1.94 -13.08
CA TYR A 273 -2.17 -2.09 -11.69
C TYR A 273 -1.96 -3.57 -11.32
N LEU A 274 -2.92 -4.45 -11.64
CA LEU A 274 -2.83 -5.87 -11.27
C LEU A 274 -1.77 -6.65 -12.07
N HIS A 275 -1.46 -6.22 -13.29
CA HIS A 275 -0.39 -6.81 -14.11
C HIS A 275 1.01 -6.31 -13.75
N SER A 276 1.10 -5.15 -13.08
CA SER A 276 2.39 -4.55 -12.77
C SER A 276 3.04 -5.22 -11.55
N GLU A 277 4.30 -5.63 -11.69
CA GLU A 277 5.09 -6.15 -10.58
C GLU A 277 5.69 -5.03 -9.70
N LYS A 278 6.06 -3.91 -10.34
CA LYS A 278 6.76 -2.80 -9.69
C LYS A 278 5.77 -1.83 -9.04
N PRO A 279 5.94 -1.48 -7.75
CA PRO A 279 5.06 -0.54 -7.04
C PRO A 279 4.89 0.81 -7.74
N VAL A 280 5.97 1.37 -8.31
CA VAL A 280 5.89 2.64 -9.04
C VAL A 280 4.98 2.52 -10.27
N ARG A 281 5.09 1.42 -11.04
CA ARG A 281 4.22 1.19 -12.22
C ARG A 281 2.76 1.00 -11.83
N ARG A 282 2.51 0.34 -10.70
CA ARG A 282 1.17 0.23 -10.10
C ARG A 282 0.59 1.59 -9.79
N PHE A 283 1.34 2.41 -9.05
CA PHE A 283 0.89 3.74 -8.69
C PHE A 283 0.65 4.62 -9.92
N THR A 284 1.57 4.62 -10.90
CA THR A 284 1.38 5.39 -12.14
C THR A 284 0.15 4.92 -12.91
N ALA A 285 -0.15 3.61 -12.94
CA ALA A 285 -1.36 3.10 -13.60
C ALA A 285 -2.64 3.64 -12.94
N LEU A 286 -2.70 3.65 -11.61
CA LEU A 286 -3.85 4.21 -10.87
C LEU A 286 -3.95 5.74 -11.08
N PHE A 287 -2.83 6.45 -10.95
CA PHE A 287 -2.78 7.90 -11.14
C PHE A 287 -3.24 8.30 -12.55
N THR A 288 -2.71 7.64 -13.59
CA THR A 288 -3.12 7.87 -14.98
C THR A 288 -4.57 7.50 -15.19
N GLY A 289 -5.05 6.38 -14.65
CA GLY A 289 -6.44 5.97 -14.75
C GLY A 289 -7.42 6.98 -14.16
N ILE A 290 -7.19 7.46 -12.94
CA ILE A 290 -8.01 8.53 -12.31
C ILE A 290 -7.92 9.82 -13.12
N THR A 291 -6.71 10.23 -13.54
CA THR A 291 -6.52 11.49 -14.28
C THR A 291 -7.26 11.48 -15.61
N LEU A 292 -7.18 10.39 -16.38
CA LEU A 292 -7.91 10.27 -17.64
C LEU A 292 -9.43 10.19 -17.40
N ALA A 293 -9.89 9.43 -16.41
CA ALA A 293 -11.31 9.32 -16.09
C ALA A 293 -11.91 10.67 -15.65
N MET A 294 -11.21 11.43 -14.81
CA MET A 294 -11.63 12.78 -14.42
C MET A 294 -11.53 13.77 -15.58
N GLY A 295 -10.59 13.58 -16.51
CA GLY A 295 -10.54 14.33 -17.77
C GLY A 295 -11.79 14.10 -18.63
N VAL A 296 -12.25 12.85 -18.73
CA VAL A 296 -13.53 12.52 -19.38
C VAL A 296 -14.70 13.16 -18.63
N ALA A 297 -14.68 13.16 -17.29
CA ALA A 297 -15.72 13.81 -16.50
C ALA A 297 -15.79 15.32 -16.72
N ALA A 298 -14.63 15.99 -16.71
CA ALA A 298 -14.49 17.42 -16.98
C ALA A 298 -14.97 17.77 -18.41
N ALA A 299 -14.60 16.96 -19.41
CA ALA A 299 -15.10 17.13 -20.77
C ALA A 299 -16.62 16.94 -20.86
N GLY A 300 -17.17 15.95 -20.14
CA GLY A 300 -18.61 15.75 -20.03
C GLY A 300 -19.32 16.98 -19.46
N LYS A 301 -18.84 17.52 -18.34
CA LYS A 301 -19.39 18.76 -17.75
C LYS A 301 -19.30 19.97 -18.69
N ALA A 302 -18.27 20.06 -19.51
CA ALA A 302 -18.12 21.15 -20.47
C ALA A 302 -19.10 21.06 -21.65
N LEU A 303 -19.50 19.84 -22.04
CA LEU A 303 -20.35 19.59 -23.21
C LEU A 303 -21.83 19.42 -22.87
N LEU A 304 -22.13 18.91 -21.67
CA LEU A 304 -23.49 18.63 -21.24
C LEU A 304 -24.18 19.91 -20.73
N HIS A 305 -25.49 19.98 -20.96
CA HIS A 305 -26.31 21.03 -20.41
C HIS A 305 -26.68 20.70 -18.96
N PHE A 306 -26.42 21.61 -18.04
CA PHE A 306 -26.86 21.49 -16.66
C PHE A 306 -28.39 21.53 -16.61
N TRP A 307 -29.00 20.50 -16.04
CA TRP A 307 -30.46 20.41 -15.91
C TRP A 307 -30.83 20.58 -14.43
N PRO A 308 -31.19 21.80 -13.99
CA PRO A 308 -31.57 22.01 -12.60
C PRO A 308 -32.92 21.38 -12.32
N ASP A 309 -32.93 20.20 -11.70
CA ASP A 309 -34.13 19.64 -11.06
C ASP A 309 -34.39 20.32 -9.70
N TYR A 310 -33.40 21.04 -9.15
CA TYR A 310 -33.53 21.80 -7.91
C TYR A 310 -34.11 23.22 -8.13
N PRO A 311 -35.07 23.68 -7.31
CA PRO A 311 -35.67 25.01 -7.41
C PRO A 311 -34.72 26.17 -7.06
N LEU A 312 -33.48 25.87 -6.67
CA LEU A 312 -32.43 26.85 -6.43
C LEU A 312 -31.70 27.12 -7.76
N THR A 313 -32.01 28.23 -8.40
CA THR A 313 -31.56 28.67 -9.75
C THR A 313 -30.07 29.06 -9.83
N TRP A 314 -29.17 28.26 -9.26
CA TRP A 314 -27.73 28.50 -9.36
C TRP A 314 -27.25 27.98 -10.71
N HIS A 315 -27.26 28.86 -11.72
CA HIS A 315 -26.67 28.55 -13.01
C HIS A 315 -25.16 28.84 -12.97
N PHE A 316 -24.36 27.79 -12.90
CA PHE A 316 -22.92 27.90 -13.07
C PHE A 316 -22.54 27.78 -14.55
N PRO A 317 -21.60 28.60 -15.06
CA PRO A 317 -21.09 28.43 -16.41
C PRO A 317 -20.28 27.13 -16.49
N TRP A 318 -20.18 26.55 -17.70
CA TRP A 318 -19.47 25.29 -17.94
C TRP A 318 -18.02 25.30 -17.43
N THR A 319 -17.35 26.47 -17.43
CA THR A 319 -15.99 26.64 -16.92
C THR A 319 -15.89 26.34 -15.42
N THR A 320 -16.86 26.85 -14.66
CA THR A 320 -16.99 26.66 -13.22
C THR A 320 -17.24 25.19 -12.90
N GLU A 321 -18.14 24.56 -13.63
CA GLU A 321 -18.47 23.14 -13.48
C GLU A 321 -17.29 22.21 -13.81
N THR A 322 -16.60 22.50 -14.92
CA THR A 322 -15.37 21.81 -15.32
C THR A 322 -14.28 21.97 -14.26
N LEU A 323 -14.13 23.18 -13.70
CA LEU A 323 -13.18 23.44 -12.62
C LEU A 323 -13.55 22.68 -11.34
N GLY A 324 -14.84 22.50 -11.07
CA GLY A 324 -15.33 21.62 -9.99
C GLY A 324 -14.79 20.19 -10.13
N ALA A 325 -14.88 19.60 -11.33
CA ALA A 325 -14.32 18.26 -11.58
C ALA A 325 -12.79 18.23 -11.42
N VAL A 326 -12.08 19.28 -11.81
CA VAL A 326 -10.62 19.41 -11.60
C VAL A 326 -10.28 19.51 -10.11
N ILE A 327 -11.06 20.25 -9.33
CA ILE A 327 -10.88 20.33 -7.86
C ILE A 327 -11.08 18.96 -7.23
N THR A 328 -12.15 18.24 -7.59
CA THR A 328 -12.39 16.85 -7.14
C THR A 328 -11.24 15.93 -7.53
N TRP A 329 -10.72 16.03 -8.75
CA TRP A 329 -9.52 15.29 -9.18
C TRP A 329 -8.31 15.58 -8.30
N GLY A 330 -8.05 16.86 -7.98
CA GLY A 330 -6.95 17.26 -7.11
C GLY A 330 -7.04 16.60 -5.74
N TRP A 331 -8.23 16.54 -5.15
CA TRP A 331 -8.47 15.84 -3.89
C TRP A 331 -8.29 14.33 -4.00
N LEU A 332 -8.75 13.68 -5.07
CA LEU A 332 -8.52 12.25 -5.29
C LEU A 332 -7.03 11.93 -5.44
N VAL A 333 -6.27 12.79 -6.12
CA VAL A 333 -4.80 12.66 -6.26
C VAL A 333 -4.11 12.79 -4.91
N ILE A 334 -4.52 13.75 -4.08
CA ILE A 334 -4.01 13.89 -2.71
C ILE A 334 -4.26 12.60 -1.93
N ASN A 335 -5.50 12.10 -1.93
CA ASN A 335 -5.87 10.85 -1.25
C ASN A 335 -5.08 9.64 -1.77
N LEU A 336 -4.87 9.54 -3.09
CA LEU A 336 -4.08 8.48 -3.70
C LEU A 336 -2.61 8.53 -3.24
N SER A 337 -2.10 9.72 -2.93
CA SER A 337 -0.71 9.97 -2.58
C SER A 337 -0.43 9.84 -1.07
N VAL A 338 -1.43 10.02 -0.20
CA VAL A 338 -1.30 9.88 1.27
C VAL A 338 -0.58 8.60 1.68
N PRO A 339 -0.87 7.41 1.12
CA PRO A 339 -0.20 6.17 1.49
C PRO A 339 1.31 6.17 1.28
N ILE A 340 1.86 7.02 0.41
CA ILE A 340 3.31 7.15 0.20
C ILE A 340 4.01 7.59 1.50
N LEU A 341 3.30 8.36 2.35
CA LEU A 341 3.80 8.84 3.64
C LEU A 341 4.13 7.69 4.62
N ILE A 342 3.58 6.47 4.43
CA ILE A 342 3.92 5.31 5.26
C ILE A 342 5.42 4.98 5.20
N ASN A 343 6.08 5.31 4.07
CA ASN A 343 7.51 5.08 3.90
C ASN A 343 8.36 6.05 4.73
N LEU A 344 7.78 7.16 5.19
CA LEU A 344 8.44 8.13 6.07
C LEU A 344 8.38 7.70 7.54
N LEU A 345 7.46 6.80 7.91
CA LEU A 345 7.33 6.36 9.31
C LEU A 345 8.50 5.46 9.72
N PRO A 346 9.07 5.65 10.92
CA PRO A 346 10.16 4.81 11.40
C PRO A 346 9.71 3.35 11.52
N THR A 347 10.56 2.42 11.10
CA THR A 347 10.34 0.99 11.38
C THR A 347 10.43 0.77 12.89
N PRO A 348 9.44 0.13 13.53
CA PRO A 348 9.57 -0.25 14.92
C PRO A 348 10.85 -1.08 15.05
N LYS A 349 11.81 -0.62 15.86
CA LYS A 349 13.00 -1.40 16.18
C LYS A 349 12.47 -2.71 16.74
N THR A 350 12.63 -3.80 15.98
CA THR A 350 12.40 -5.12 16.54
C THR A 350 13.40 -5.19 17.67
N SER A 351 12.90 -5.10 18.91
CA SER A 351 13.72 -5.28 20.09
C SER A 351 14.43 -6.61 19.85
N SER A 352 15.72 -6.53 19.59
CA SER A 352 16.58 -7.67 19.43
C SER A 352 16.49 -8.40 20.76
N LEU A 353 15.55 -9.34 20.86
CA LEU A 353 15.56 -10.35 21.90
C LEU A 353 16.99 -10.88 21.91
N ALA A 354 17.68 -10.63 23.02
CA ALA A 354 19.08 -10.95 23.13
C ALA A 354 19.27 -12.41 22.70
N PRO A 355 20.25 -12.73 21.83
CA PRO A 355 20.46 -14.08 21.29
C PRO A 355 20.51 -15.19 22.36
N GLY A 356 20.72 -14.85 23.64
CA GLY A 356 20.76 -15.78 24.76
C GLY A 356 19.42 -16.25 25.35
N GLN A 357 18.25 -15.82 24.87
CA GLN A 357 16.95 -16.29 25.43
C GLN A 357 16.27 -17.42 24.65
N LEU A 358 16.79 -17.83 23.48
CA LEU A 358 16.18 -18.89 22.67
C LEU A 358 16.72 -20.31 22.96
N THR A 359 17.72 -20.46 23.84
CA THR A 359 18.35 -21.76 24.12
C THR A 359 17.77 -22.52 25.33
N ALA A 360 16.84 -21.94 26.11
CA ALA A 360 16.42 -22.54 27.38
C ALA A 360 15.18 -23.46 27.32
N GLU A 361 14.33 -23.37 26.30
CA GLU A 361 13.04 -24.10 26.30
C GLU A 361 12.79 -24.82 24.98
N THR A 362 13.26 -26.06 24.88
CA THR A 362 12.53 -27.20 24.27
C THR A 362 13.44 -28.44 24.26
N LYS A 363 13.61 -29.05 25.43
CA LYS A 363 13.93 -30.49 25.47
C LYS A 363 12.62 -31.23 25.16
N PRO A 364 12.51 -31.95 24.04
CA PRO A 364 11.35 -32.80 23.80
C PRO A 364 11.35 -33.90 24.86
N THR A 365 10.37 -33.84 25.77
CA THR A 365 10.05 -34.96 26.65
C THR A 365 9.46 -36.07 25.78
N LEU A 366 10.32 -37.02 25.41
CA LEU A 366 9.91 -38.32 24.88
C LEU A 366 9.01 -38.98 25.94
N ARG A 367 7.70 -38.99 25.70
CA ARG A 367 6.78 -39.87 26.43
C ARG A 367 6.87 -41.26 25.79
N SER A 368 7.33 -42.22 26.59
CA SER A 368 7.30 -43.66 26.36
C SER A 368 5.89 -44.21 26.30
#